data_AF-A0AAW8FWI2-F1
#
_entry.id   AF-A0AAW8FWI2-F1
#
_cell.length_a   1.000
_cell.length_b   1.000
_cell.length_c   1.000
_cell.angle_alpha   90.00
_cell.angle_beta   90.00
_cell.angle_gamma   90.00
#
_symmetry.space_group_name_H-M   'P 1'
#
loop_
_entity.id
_entity.type
_entity.pdbx_description
1 polymer ?
#
loop_
_entity_poly.entity_id
_entity_poly.type
_entity_poly.pdbx_seq_one_letter_code
_entity_poly.pdbx_strand_id
1 'polypeptide(L)' 'MLIDGDVRTYGGEDVPPAAIDVFRAKTGWDPRRDGASYAFFQVRPRTVQALHGEHEMRGRHVMQDGVWAV' A
#
# COMPACT_ATOMS: atom_id res chain seq x y z
N MET A 1 0.77 -8.68 10.27
CA MET A 1 0.45 -7.24 10.11
C MET A 1 -0.84 -7.11 9.33
N LEU A 2 -1.68 -6.15 9.71
CA LEU A 2 -2.91 -5.78 9.00
C LEU A 2 -2.86 -4.29 8.68
N ILE A 3 -3.22 -3.93 7.46
CA ILE A 3 -3.39 -2.54 7.01
C ILE A 3 -4.83 -2.39 6.52
N ASP A 4 -5.54 -1.43 7.07
CA ASP A 4 -6.79 -0.91 6.52
C ASP A 4 -6.54 0.50 5.99
N GLY A 5 -7.16 0.86 4.86
CA GLY A 5 -6.86 2.13 4.20
C GLY A 5 -7.76 2.48 3.03
N ASP A 6 -7.75 3.76 2.69
CA ASP A 6 -8.45 4.30 1.52
C ASP A 6 -7.70 3.94 0.24
N VAL A 7 -8.43 3.70 -0.84
CA VAL A 7 -7.84 3.39 -2.14
C VAL A 7 -8.14 4.50 -3.14
N ARG A 8 -7.09 4.98 -3.80
CA ARG A 8 -7.20 5.75 -5.04
C ARG A 8 -6.76 4.89 -6.22
N THR A 9 -7.62 4.78 -7.22
CA THR A 9 -7.39 3.95 -8.42
C THR A 9 -6.90 4.80 -9.58
N TYR A 10 -5.97 4.27 -10.36
CA TYR A 10 -5.45 4.87 -11.58
C TYR A 10 -5.49 3.85 -12.73
N GLY A 11 -5.76 4.33 -13.94
CA GLY A 11 -5.47 3.58 -15.17
C GLY A 11 -3.97 3.54 -15.47
N GLY A 12 -3.56 2.73 -16.45
CA GLY A 12 -2.15 2.57 -16.81
C GLY A 12 -1.44 3.85 -17.25
N GLU A 13 -2.15 4.76 -17.93
CA GLU A 13 -1.62 6.05 -18.37
C GLU A 13 -1.72 7.14 -17.29
N ASP A 14 -2.61 6.97 -16.31
CA ASP A 14 -2.88 7.98 -15.26
C ASP A 14 -2.02 7.79 -14.01
N VAL A 15 -1.34 6.64 -13.89
CA VAL A 15 -0.49 6.36 -12.72
C VAL A 15 0.68 7.35 -12.67
N PRO A 16 0.98 7.96 -11.50
CA PRO A 16 2.09 8.89 -11.39
C PRO A 16 3.43 8.25 -11.85
N PRO A 17 4.19 8.89 -12.77
CA PRO A 17 5.43 8.32 -13.31
C PRO A 17 6.44 7.89 -12.24
N ALA A 18 6.62 8.72 -11.21
CA ALA A 18 7.53 8.38 -10.10
C ALA A 18 7.10 7.13 -9.34
N ALA A 19 5.78 6.87 -9.20
CA ALA A 19 5.29 5.70 -8.48
C ALA A 19 5.53 4.42 -9.28
N ILE A 20 5.32 4.44 -10.59
CA ILE A 20 5.54 3.26 -11.45
C ILE A 20 7.03 2.96 -11.63
N ASP A 21 7.90 3.97 -11.68
CA ASP A 21 9.34 3.77 -11.71
C ASP A 21 9.85 3.09 -10.43
N VAL A 22 9.37 3.53 -9.25
CA VAL A 22 9.69 2.89 -7.96
C VAL A 22 9.11 1.47 -7.89
N PHE A 23 7.88 1.25 -8.36
CA PHE A 23 7.28 -0.07 -8.40
C PHE A 23 8.10 -1.03 -9.26
N ARG A 24 8.52 -0.61 -10.46
CA ARG A 24 9.36 -1.39 -11.35
C ARG A 24 10.74 -1.65 -10.75
N ALA A 25 11.36 -0.66 -10.12
CA ALA A 25 12.65 -0.85 -9.45
C ALA A 25 12.56 -1.88 -8.31
N LYS A 26 11.44 -1.89 -7.57
CA LYS A 26 11.21 -2.82 -6.44
C LYS A 26 10.84 -4.24 -6.89
N THR A 27 10.07 -4.38 -7.97
CA THR A 27 9.47 -5.66 -8.38
C THR A 27 10.08 -6.28 -9.63
N GLY A 28 10.82 -5.51 -10.42
CA GLY A 28 11.32 -5.89 -11.74
C GLY A 28 10.25 -5.88 -12.85
N TRP A 29 9.00 -5.54 -12.53
CA TRP A 29 7.86 -5.69 -13.43
C TRP A 29 7.21 -4.33 -13.74
N ASP A 30 6.89 -4.11 -15.02
CA ASP A 30 6.13 -2.94 -15.50
C ASP A 30 4.81 -3.44 -16.11
N PRO A 31 3.70 -3.42 -15.35
CA PRO A 31 2.41 -3.94 -15.81
C PRO A 31 1.90 -3.26 -17.10
N ARG A 32 2.33 -2.02 -17.37
CA ARG A 32 1.93 -1.30 -18.59
C ARG A 32 2.52 -1.91 -19.86
N ARG A 33 3.56 -2.74 -19.74
CA ARG A 33 4.25 -3.40 -20.86
C ARG A 33 3.87 -4.87 -21.04
N ASP A 34 2.96 -5.37 -20.22
CA ASP A 34 2.58 -6.80 -20.16
C ASP A 34 1.35 -7.14 -21.03
N GLY A 35 0.87 -6.19 -21.84
CA GLY A 35 -0.20 -6.38 -22.83
C GLY A 35 -1.62 -6.48 -22.28
N ALA A 36 -1.80 -6.86 -21.01
CA ALA A 36 -3.09 -6.80 -20.33
C ALA A 36 -3.38 -5.40 -19.75
N SER A 37 -4.67 -5.07 -19.62
CA SER A 37 -5.11 -3.82 -18.98
C SER A 37 -5.07 -3.97 -17.46
N TYR A 38 -4.15 -3.25 -16.81
CA TYR A 38 -4.02 -3.23 -15.34
C TYR A 38 -4.50 -1.90 -14.75
N ALA A 39 -5.11 -1.98 -13.56
CA ALA A 39 -5.37 -0.83 -12.71
C ALA A 39 -4.33 -0.76 -11.59
N PHE A 40 -3.95 0.46 -11.21
CA PHE A 40 -3.03 0.73 -10.12
C PHE A 40 -3.80 1.26 -8.91
N PHE A 41 -3.48 0.74 -7.73
CA PHE A 41 -4.16 1.09 -6.48
C PHE A 41 -3.16 1.72 -5.52
N GLN A 42 -3.31 3.02 -5.27
CA GLN A 42 -2.60 3.72 -4.21
C GLN A 42 -3.39 3.59 -2.92
N VAL A 43 -2.88 2.79 -1.99
CA VAL A 43 -3.48 2.58 -0.67
C VAL A 43 -2.90 3.61 0.31
N ARG A 44 -3.76 4.41 0.95
CA ARG A 44 -3.40 5.31 2.04
C ARG A 44 -3.85 4.70 3.38
N PRO A 45 -2.93 4.23 4.23
CA PRO A 45 -3.30 3.61 5.51
C PRO A 45 -4.14 4.53 6.40
N ARG A 46 -5.18 3.96 7.01
CA ARG A 46 -6.03 4.55 8.05
C ARG A 46 -5.81 3.85 9.39
N THR A 47 -5.67 2.52 9.37
CA THR A 47 -5.34 1.73 10.55
C THR A 47 -4.23 0.74 10.23
N VAL A 48 -3.24 0.63 11.13
CA VAL A 48 -2.18 -0.37 11.03
C VAL A 48 -2.09 -1.13 12.33
N GLN A 49 -2.18 -2.45 12.22
CA GLN A 49 -1.92 -3.38 13.32
C GLN A 49 -0.67 -4.20 13.03
N ALA A 50 0.30 -4.15 13.95
CA ALA A 50 1.51 -4.96 13.92
C ALA A 50 1.55 -5.83 15.18
N LEU A 51 1.75 -7.13 14.97
CA LEU A 51 1.96 -8.11 16.03
C LEU A 51 2.67 -9.33 15.45
N HIS A 52 3.48 -9.97 16.27
CA HIS A 52 4.09 -11.27 16.05
C HIS A 52 3.29 -12.38 16.76
N GLY A 53 2.73 -12.11 17.93
CA GLY A 53 1.93 -13.09 18.69
C GLY A 53 1.08 -12.48 19.80
N GLU A 54 0.49 -13.34 20.65
CA GLU A 54 -0.51 -12.93 21.65
C GLU A 54 -0.01 -11.89 22.67
N HIS A 55 1.27 -11.95 23.03
CA HIS A 55 1.89 -11.01 23.97
C HIS A 55 1.87 -9.55 23.50
N GLU A 56 1.69 -9.31 22.19
CA GLU A 56 1.62 -7.97 21.60
C GLU A 56 0.18 -7.53 21.29
N MET A 57 -0.83 -8.31 21.71
CA MET A 57 -2.22 -7.96 21.46
C MET A 57 -2.59 -6.59 22.03
N ARG A 58 -2.07 -6.26 23.22
CA ARG A 58 -2.11 -4.90 23.75
C ARG A 58 -1.00 -4.09 23.09
N GLY A 59 -1.36 -2.95 22.50
CA GLY A 59 -0.39 -2.09 21.80
C GLY A 59 -0.23 -2.38 20.30
N ARG A 60 -0.85 -3.44 19.76
CA ARG A 60 -0.78 -3.79 18.33
C ARG A 60 -1.15 -2.67 17.36
N HIS A 61 -1.99 -1.72 17.76
CA HIS A 61 -2.40 -0.59 16.91
C HIS A 61 -1.30 0.46 16.87
N VAL A 62 -0.48 0.42 15.82
CA VAL A 62 0.61 1.38 15.60
C VAL A 62 0.18 2.59 14.78
N MET A 63 -1.00 2.54 14.14
CA MET A 63 -1.67 3.68 13.52
C MET A 63 -3.18 3.56 13.71
N GLN A 64 -3.82 4.68 14.04
CA GLN A 64 -5.29 4.83 14.08
C GLN A 64 -5.69 6.16 13.44
N ASP A 65 -6.79 6.17 12.68
CA ASP A 65 -7.29 7.34 11.96
C ASP A 65 -6.26 8.06 11.06
N GLY A 66 -5.29 7.31 10.52
CA GLY A 66 -4.19 7.82 9.70
C GLY A 66 -3.08 8.51 10.49
N VAL A 67 -3.11 8.43 11.83
CA VAL A 67 -2.12 9.00 12.74
C VAL A 67 -1.32 7.88 13.39
N TRP A 68 0.01 7.98 13.29
CA TRP A 68 0.91 7.05 13.97
C TRP A 68 0.82 7.20 15.48
N ALA A 69 0.82 6.07 16.19
CA ALA A 69 1.02 6.06 17.63
C ALA A 69 2.43 6.62 17.94
N VAL A 70 2.50 7.48 18.96
CA VAL A 70 3.75 8.09 19.47
C VAL A 70 4.24 7.34 20.70
#